data_AF-A0A958ADR8-F1
#
_entry.id   AF-A0A958ADR8-F1
#
_cell.length_a   1.000
_cell.length_b   1.000
_cell.length_c   1.000
_cell.angle_alpha   90.00
_cell.angle_beta   90.00
_cell.angle_gamma   90.00
#
_symmetry.space_group_name_H-M   'P 1'
#
loop_
_entity.id
_entity.type
_entity.pdbx_description
1 polymer ?
#
loop_
_entity_poly.entity_id
_entity_poly.type
_entity_poly.pdbx_seq_one_letter_code
_entity_poly.pdbx_strand_id
1 'polypeptide(L)'
;TLDEVAAELSQRLTRLFLRTPDGRRPIYGGQTLFQQDPHWRDLILFNEYFHGDNGAGLGATHQTGWTGVVAKLIRQYGEYTLQHKPPQVIEEEESVISR
;
A
#
# COMPACT_ATOMS: atom_id res chain seq x y z
N THR A 1 17.95 3.95 -11.28
CA THR A 1 17.23 3.45 -12.49
C THR A 1 15.73 3.61 -12.29
N LEU A 2 14.89 3.32 -13.28
CA LEU A 2 13.43 3.33 -13.11
C LEU A 2 12.96 2.29 -12.08
N ASP A 3 13.63 1.14 -12.00
CA ASP A 3 13.31 0.08 -11.05
C ASP A 3 13.50 0.53 -9.59
N GLU A 4 14.58 1.26 -9.31
CA GLU A 4 14.83 1.83 -7.98
C GLU A 4 13.72 2.81 -7.57
N VAL A 5 13.26 3.63 -8.51
CA VAL A 5 12.15 4.57 -8.26
C VAL A 5 10.85 3.81 -8.00
N ALA A 6 10.55 2.78 -8.80
CA ALA A 6 9.37 1.95 -8.61
C ALA A 6 9.40 1.22 -7.25
N ALA A 7 10.56 0.71 -6.84
CA ALA A 7 10.75 0.07 -5.55
C ALA A 7 10.55 1.04 -4.39
N GLU A 8 11.12 2.24 -4.46
CA GLU A 8 10.97 3.28 -3.43
C GLU A 8 9.50 3.73 -3.30
N LEU A 9 8.81 3.94 -4.42
CA LEU A 9 7.38 4.28 -4.42
C LEU A 9 6.53 3.16 -3.82
N SER A 10 6.80 1.90 -4.19
CA SER A 10 6.09 0.74 -3.64
C SER A 10 6.28 0.63 -2.12
N GLN A 11 7.50 0.89 -1.64
CA GLN A 11 7.81 0.89 -0.22
C GLN A 11 7.08 2.03 0.52
N ARG A 12 7.08 3.25 -0.03
CA ARG A 12 6.36 4.40 0.55
C ARG A 12 4.86 4.16 0.64
N LEU A 13 4.25 3.66 -0.44
CA LEU A 13 2.83 3.32 -0.46
C LEU A 13 2.49 2.24 0.57
N THR A 14 3.32 1.21 0.69
CA THR A 14 3.15 0.16 1.70
C THR A 14 3.24 0.71 3.12
N ARG A 15 4.20 1.61 3.39
CA ARG A 15 4.41 2.21 4.72
C ARG A 15 3.22 3.01 5.23
N LEU A 16 2.33 3.50 4.36
CA LEU A 16 1.09 4.15 4.79
C LEU A 16 0.27 3.24 5.71
N PHE A 17 0.27 1.94 5.41
CA PHE A 17 -0.50 0.89 6.09
C PHE A 17 0.33 0.13 7.12
N LEU A 18 1.49 0.63 7.54
CA LEU A 18 2.30 0.02 8.60
C LEU A 18 2.34 0.93 9.83
N ARG A 19 2.61 0.33 10.99
CA ARG A 19 2.86 1.13 12.20
C ARG A 19 4.27 1.69 12.13
N THR A 20 4.39 2.96 12.43
CA THR A 20 5.66 3.64 12.66
C THR A 20 6.23 3.27 14.04
N PRO A 21 7.49 3.62 14.34
CA PRO A 21 8.10 3.33 15.65
C PRO A 21 7.32 3.91 16.85
N ASP A 22 6.60 5.02 16.66
CA ASP A 22 5.70 5.63 17.65
C ASP A 22 4.31 4.95 17.71
N GLY A 23 4.13 3.83 17.01
CA GLY A 23 2.92 3.00 17.04
C GLY A 23 1.77 3.53 16.18
N ARG A 24 1.95 4.67 15.49
CA ARG A 24 0.92 5.30 14.66
C ARG A 24 0.90 4.73 13.25
N ARG A 25 -0.24 4.83 12.58
CA ARG A 25 -0.40 4.47 11.18
C ARG A 25 -0.70 5.73 10.35
N PRO A 26 0.06 6.03 9.29
CA PRO A 26 -0.16 7.22 8.48
C PRO A 26 -1.59 7.33 7.93
N ILE A 27 -2.22 6.24 7.46
CA ILE A 27 -3.59 6.30 6.90
C ILE A 27 -4.62 6.89 7.89
N TYR A 28 -4.40 6.80 9.19
CA TYR A 28 -5.34 7.36 10.17
C TYR A 28 -5.05 8.82 10.50
N GLY A 29 -3.91 9.38 10.09
CA GLY A 29 -3.54 10.76 10.35
C GLY A 29 -3.73 11.14 11.82
N GLY A 30 -4.54 12.18 12.06
CA GLY A 30 -4.90 12.68 13.40
C GLY A 30 -6.04 11.93 14.11
N GLN A 31 -6.63 10.89 13.53
CA GLN A 31 -7.79 10.20 14.09
C GLN A 31 -7.42 9.31 15.28
N THR A 32 -7.47 9.86 16.50
CA THR A 32 -7.02 9.19 17.74
C THR A 32 -7.67 7.82 17.98
N LEU A 33 -8.98 7.68 17.69
CA LEU A 33 -9.72 6.42 17.85
C LEU A 33 -9.02 5.26 17.13
N PHE A 34 -8.76 5.42 15.82
CA PHE A 34 -8.12 4.39 15.01
C PHE A 34 -6.61 4.29 15.26
N GLN A 35 -5.99 5.25 15.93
CA GLN A 35 -4.57 5.17 16.27
C GLN A 35 -4.33 4.37 17.56
N GLN A 36 -5.15 4.60 18.58
CA GLN A 36 -4.83 4.20 19.96
C GLN A 36 -5.79 3.17 20.53
N ASP A 37 -7.07 3.18 20.13
CA ASP A 37 -8.06 2.32 20.76
C ASP A 37 -7.77 0.84 20.44
N PRO A 38 -7.61 -0.04 21.45
CA PRO A 38 -7.28 -1.45 21.25
C PRO A 38 -8.28 -2.22 20.37
N HIS A 39 -9.53 -1.78 20.30
CA HIS A 39 -10.59 -2.43 19.52
C HIS A 39 -10.63 -1.94 18.07
N TRP A 40 -10.13 -0.74 17.79
CA TRP A 40 -10.24 -0.11 16.46
C TRP A 40 -8.91 -0.02 15.72
N ARG A 41 -7.78 0.00 16.43
CA ARG A 41 -6.45 0.28 15.86
C ARG A 41 -5.91 -0.73 14.86
N ASP A 42 -6.54 -1.90 14.80
CA ASP A 42 -6.19 -2.99 13.89
C ASP A 42 -7.23 -3.17 12.77
N LEU A 43 -8.31 -2.36 12.76
CA LEU A 43 -9.31 -2.33 11.70
C LEU A 43 -8.85 -1.41 10.56
N ILE A 44 -8.11 -1.98 9.62
CA ILE A 44 -7.49 -1.23 8.51
C ILE A 44 -8.54 -0.67 7.56
N LEU A 45 -8.54 0.65 7.41
CA LEU A 45 -9.43 1.36 6.50
C LEU A 45 -8.74 1.58 5.14
N PHE A 46 -9.54 1.51 4.08
CA PHE A 46 -9.13 1.87 2.74
C PHE A 46 -9.89 3.12 2.31
N ASN A 47 -9.12 4.14 1.95
CA ASN A 47 -9.63 5.47 1.65
C ASN A 47 -9.51 5.77 0.15
N GLU A 48 -10.26 6.77 -0.30
CA GLU A 48 -10.33 7.16 -1.71
C GLU A 48 -9.06 7.83 -2.21
N TYR A 49 -8.35 8.59 -1.36
CA TYR A 49 -7.05 9.20 -1.67
C TYR A 49 -6.27 9.46 -0.37
N PHE A 50 -4.98 9.81 -0.51
CA PHE A 50 -4.07 10.05 0.62
C PHE A 50 -3.43 11.44 0.53
N HIS A 51 -3.26 12.08 1.68
CA HIS A 51 -2.56 13.35 1.79
C HIS A 51 -1.06 13.16 1.46
N GLY A 52 -0.52 13.96 0.54
CA GLY A 52 0.86 13.82 0.06
C GLY A 52 1.93 13.96 1.14
N ASP A 53 1.75 14.90 2.08
CA ASP A 53 2.77 15.17 3.11
C ASP A 53 2.78 14.18 4.27
N ASN A 54 1.61 13.74 4.73
CA ASN A 54 1.48 12.96 5.97
C ASN A 54 0.84 11.58 5.80
N GLY A 55 0.35 11.25 4.60
CA GLY A 55 -0.22 9.95 4.29
C GLY A 55 -1.61 9.68 4.86
N ALA A 56 -2.29 10.70 5.41
CA ALA A 56 -3.64 10.53 5.95
C ALA A 56 -4.62 10.12 4.85
N GLY A 57 -5.44 9.09 5.11
CA GLY A 57 -6.52 8.69 4.23
C GLY A 57 -7.67 9.71 4.27
N LEU A 58 -8.18 10.05 3.10
CA LEU A 58 -9.20 11.08 2.88
C LEU A 58 -10.30 10.57 1.92
N GLY A 59 -11.42 11.30 1.87
CA GLY A 59 -12.57 10.94 1.04
C GLY A 59 -13.36 9.76 1.60
N ALA A 60 -14.07 9.04 0.73
CA ALA A 60 -14.87 7.89 1.15
C ALA A 60 -14.00 6.78 1.75
N THR A 61 -14.49 6.17 2.83
CA THR A 61 -13.89 4.98 3.45
C THR A 61 -14.48 3.71 2.84
N HIS A 62 -13.81 2.57 3.00
CA HIS A 62 -14.15 1.26 2.41
C HIS A 62 -13.98 1.18 0.89
N GLN A 63 -13.11 2.02 0.33
CA GLN A 63 -12.71 1.95 -1.07
C GLN A 63 -11.68 0.83 -1.25
N THR A 64 -12.10 -0.43 -1.22
CA THR A 64 -11.22 -1.60 -1.40
C THR A 64 -10.95 -1.95 -2.88
N GLY A 65 -11.25 -1.01 -3.80
CA GLY A 65 -10.97 -1.15 -5.23
C GLY A 65 -9.48 -0.93 -5.52
N TRP A 66 -9.15 0.18 -6.17
CA TRP A 66 -7.76 0.48 -6.57
C TRP A 66 -6.79 0.50 -5.38
N THR A 67 -7.25 0.93 -4.20
CA THR A 67 -6.45 1.02 -2.98
C THR A 67 -6.04 -0.36 -2.43
N GLY A 68 -6.76 -1.43 -2.83
CA GLY A 68 -6.39 -2.81 -2.53
C GLY A 68 -5.08 -3.26 -3.19
N VAL A 69 -4.57 -2.53 -4.19
CA VAL A 69 -3.28 -2.81 -4.85
C VAL A 69 -2.12 -2.87 -3.84
N VAL A 70 -2.21 -2.22 -2.68
CA VAL A 70 -1.18 -2.32 -1.64
C VAL A 70 -0.90 -3.77 -1.21
N ALA A 71 -1.89 -4.66 -1.25
CA ALA A 71 -1.68 -6.08 -0.95
C ALA A 71 -0.71 -6.74 -1.94
N LYS A 72 -0.82 -6.39 -3.24
CA LYS A 72 0.11 -6.83 -4.27
C LYS A 72 1.50 -6.26 -4.04
N LEU A 73 1.60 -4.98 -3.67
CA LEU A 73 2.89 -4.33 -3.37
C LEU A 73 3.59 -5.00 -2.17
N ILE A 74 2.84 -5.31 -1.10
CA ILE A 74 3.37 -6.02 0.07
C ILE A 74 3.89 -7.41 -0.33
N ARG A 75 3.11 -8.16 -1.12
CA ARG A 75 3.51 -9.49 -1.60
C ARG A 75 4.80 -9.42 -2.42
N GLN A 76 4.83 -8.53 -3.41
CA GLN A 76 5.99 -8.32 -4.27
C GLN A 76 7.21 -7.88 -3.47
N TYR A 77 7.04 -6.99 -2.49
CA TYR A 77 8.12 -6.56 -1.62
C TYR A 77 8.70 -7.73 -0.81
N GLY A 78 7.84 -8.59 -0.26
CA GLY A 78 8.27 -9.82 0.43
C GLY A 78 9.00 -10.80 -0.50
N GLU A 79 8.47 -11.04 -1.69
CA GLU A 79 9.07 -11.93 -2.70
C GLU A 79 10.45 -11.42 -3.14
N TYR A 80 10.56 -10.16 -3.57
CA TYR A 80 11.79 -9.62 -4.13
C TYR A 80 12.87 -9.37 -3.07
N THR A 81 12.49 -8.84 -1.91
CA THR A 81 13.45 -8.52 -0.84
C THR A 81 14.02 -9.79 -0.20
N LEU A 82 13.20 -10.82 0.01
CA LEU A 82 13.67 -12.07 0.63
C LEU A 82 14.41 -12.98 -0.36
N GLN A 83 14.07 -12.92 -1.65
CA GLN A 83 14.64 -13.82 -2.66
C GLN A 83 15.79 -13.19 -3.46
N HIS A 84 16.17 -11.93 -3.20
CA HIS A 84 17.15 -11.17 -4.01
C HIS A 84 16.86 -11.23 -5.52
N LYS A 85 15.58 -11.38 -5.88
CA LYS A 85 15.15 -11.63 -7.25
C LYS A 85 14.70 -10.30 -7.86
N PRO A 86 15.15 -9.92 -9.07
CA PRO A 86 14.70 -8.70 -9.71
C PRO A 86 13.20 -8.79 -10.03
N PRO A 87 12.50 -7.63 -10.13
CA PRO A 87 11.09 -7.58 -10.52
C PRO A 87 10.86 -8.37 -11.81
N GLN A 88 9.97 -9.36 -11.78
CA GLN A 88 9.58 -10.05 -13.00
C GLN A 88 8.58 -9.17 -13.74
N VAL A 89 8.99 -8.66 -14.90
CA VAL A 89 8.06 -8.07 -15.86
C VAL A 89 7.16 -9.21 -16.33
N ILE A 90 5.86 -9.08 -16.05
CA ILE A 90 4.87 -9.96 -16.68
C ILE A 90 4.80 -9.48 -18.12
N GLU A 91 5.42 -10.20 -19.04
CA GLU A 91 5.10 -10.05 -20.45
C GLU A 91 3.65 -10.52 -20.61
N GLU A 92 2.72 -9.59 -20.82
CA GLU A 92 1.37 -9.94 -21.22
C GLU A 92 1.50 -10.62 -22.59
N GLU A 93 1.35 -11.94 -22.64
CA GLU A 93 1.03 -12.62 -23.88
C GLU A 93 -0.27 -11.97 -24.38
N GLU A 94 -0.20 -11.26 -25.51
CA GLU A 94 -1.37 -10.84 -26.28
C GLU A 94 -2.17 -12.09 -26.66
N SER A 95 -3.05 -12.56 -25.76
CA SER A 95 -3.94 -13.66 -26.06
C SER A 95 -5.02 -13.12 -27.00
N VAL A 96 -4.72 -13.21 -28.29
CA VAL A 96 -5.63 -13.42 -29.42
C VAL A 96 -7.10 -13.17 -29.07
N ILE A 97 -7.54 -11.91 -29.14
CA ILE A 97 -8.93 -11.60 -29.47
C ILE A 97 -9.04 -11.71 -30.99
N SER A 98 -9.10 -12.95 -31.45
CA SER A 98 -9.65 -13.31 -32.75
C SER A 98 -10.68 -14.39 -32.51
N ARG A 99 -11.93 -13.95 -32.32
CA ARG A 99 -13.19 -14.58 -32.76
C ARG A 99 -14.37 -13.72 -32.33
#